data_AF-A0A7R8X047-F1
#
_entry.id   AF-A0A7R8X047-F1
#
_cell.length_a   1.000
_cell.length_b   1.000
_cell.length_c   1.000
_cell.angle_alpha   90.00
_cell.angle_beta   90.00
_cell.angle_gamma   90.00
#
_symmetry.space_group_name_H-M   'P 1'
#
loop_
_entity.id
_entity.type
_entity.pdbx_description
1 polymer ?
#
loop_
_entity_poly.entity_id
_entity_poly.type
_entity_poly.pdbx_seq_one_letter_code
_entity_poly.pdbx_strand_id
1 'polypeptide(L)'
;FAKAGASFITFHPEASDHVDRSLSLIRESGCKSGLVFNPATPLSYLDYVMDKVDVVLLMSVNPGFGGQKFIPATLDKLRQARKMIDDSGYDIRLEIDGGVKVDNIREIREAGADMFVAGSAIFGAAQASDPNGYDTVVNAMRAELEKAARVPDLAFCVDEMMKALGMPVRGEASVRQWVGNGVPKLVERALTNEMEGVPDAQLYEKAYPIFLDLYADNTSKRSCLYDGVREGLDYLESEGYRIGCVTNKAARFTMPLLTDLGIIDEFEIILAGD
;
A
#
# COMPACT_ATOMS: atom_id res chain seq x y z
N PHE A 1 2.18 -4.84 -29.61
CA PHE A 1 2.30 -5.15 -28.16
C PHE A 1 1.48 -6.35 -27.77
N ALA A 2 0.15 -6.36 -27.95
CA ALA A 2 -0.70 -7.52 -27.63
C ALA A 2 -0.19 -8.86 -28.23
N LYS A 3 0.04 -8.90 -29.55
CA LYS A 3 0.62 -10.08 -30.23
C LYS A 3 2.00 -10.52 -29.74
N ALA A 4 2.73 -9.62 -29.05
CA ALA A 4 4.04 -9.92 -28.48
C ALA A 4 3.94 -10.43 -27.02
N GLY A 5 2.74 -10.56 -26.45
CA GLY A 5 2.49 -11.12 -25.12
C GLY A 5 2.22 -10.11 -24.01
N ALA A 6 1.86 -8.86 -24.34
CA ALA A 6 1.54 -7.86 -23.31
C ALA A 6 0.23 -8.20 -22.57
N SER A 7 0.22 -8.14 -21.23
CA SER A 7 -0.99 -8.30 -20.40
C SER A 7 -1.71 -6.96 -20.18
N PHE A 8 -0.94 -5.89 -19.99
CA PHE A 8 -1.43 -4.51 -19.85
C PHE A 8 -0.85 -3.65 -20.97
N ILE A 9 -1.66 -2.75 -21.51
CA ILE A 9 -1.21 -1.70 -22.43
C ILE A 9 -1.80 -0.37 -21.97
N THR A 10 -0.94 0.54 -21.55
CA THR A 10 -1.30 1.92 -21.21
C THR A 10 -0.77 2.87 -22.28
N PHE A 11 -1.48 3.95 -22.55
CA PHE A 11 -1.03 4.98 -23.50
C PHE A 11 -1.42 6.38 -23.04
N HIS A 12 -0.67 7.38 -23.49
CA HIS A 12 -1.01 8.79 -23.24
C HIS A 12 -2.25 9.18 -24.06
N PRO A 13 -3.30 9.76 -23.45
CA PRO A 13 -4.49 10.14 -24.19
C PRO A 13 -4.19 11.15 -25.30
N GLU A 14 -3.18 12.01 -25.14
CA GLU A 14 -2.74 12.98 -26.15
C GLU A 14 -2.12 12.32 -27.40
N ALA A 15 -1.79 11.03 -27.34
CA ALA A 15 -1.25 10.28 -28.47
C ALA A 15 -2.34 9.63 -29.35
N SER A 16 -3.63 9.85 -29.07
CA SER A 16 -4.74 9.33 -29.85
C SER A 16 -5.84 10.36 -30.07
N ASP A 17 -6.26 10.53 -31.32
CA ASP A 17 -7.44 11.34 -31.68
C ASP A 17 -8.76 10.69 -31.21
N HIS A 18 -8.73 9.39 -30.86
CA HIS A 18 -9.90 8.59 -30.52
C HIS A 18 -9.62 7.68 -29.31
N VAL A 19 -9.45 8.29 -28.14
CA VAL A 19 -9.10 7.61 -26.87
C VAL A 19 -9.99 6.38 -26.59
N ASP A 20 -11.32 6.54 -26.66
CA ASP A 20 -12.28 5.45 -26.43
C ASP A 20 -12.08 4.25 -27.37
N ARG A 21 -11.83 4.51 -28.67
CA ARG A 21 -11.56 3.47 -29.67
C ARG A 21 -10.23 2.78 -29.39
N SER A 22 -9.20 3.53 -29.00
CA SER A 22 -7.89 2.96 -28.66
C SER A 22 -7.96 2.04 -27.43
N LEU A 23 -8.70 2.44 -26.38
CA LEU A 23 -8.96 1.58 -25.22
C LEU A 23 -9.71 0.30 -25.61
N SER A 24 -10.77 0.43 -26.42
CA SER A 24 -11.56 -0.71 -26.91
C SER A 24 -10.70 -1.71 -27.69
N LEU A 25 -9.84 -1.21 -28.59
CA LEU A 25 -8.94 -2.05 -29.39
C LEU A 25 -7.97 -2.86 -28.52
N ILE A 26 -7.45 -2.27 -27.43
CA ILE A 26 -6.56 -2.96 -26.49
C ILE A 26 -7.31 -4.13 -25.83
N ARG A 27 -8.55 -3.90 -25.39
CA ARG A 27 -9.40 -4.93 -24.76
C ARG A 27 -9.80 -6.03 -25.72
N GLU A 28 -10.20 -5.69 -26.94
CA GLU A 28 -10.50 -6.65 -28.02
C GLU A 28 -9.28 -7.51 -28.37
N SER A 29 -8.07 -6.99 -28.14
CA SER A 29 -6.82 -7.73 -28.32
C SER A 29 -6.47 -8.65 -27.14
N GLY A 30 -7.33 -8.75 -26.12
CA GLY A 30 -7.15 -9.59 -24.93
C GLY A 30 -6.28 -8.98 -23.84
N CYS A 31 -5.96 -7.69 -23.91
CA CYS A 31 -5.15 -6.99 -22.91
C CYS A 31 -6.01 -6.12 -21.99
N LYS A 32 -5.51 -5.87 -20.78
CA LYS A 32 -6.00 -4.82 -19.89
C LYS A 32 -5.58 -3.45 -20.44
N SER A 33 -6.48 -2.48 -20.41
CA SER A 33 -6.30 -1.17 -21.02
C SER A 33 -6.12 -0.07 -19.98
N GLY A 34 -5.35 0.96 -20.30
CA GLY A 34 -5.17 2.08 -19.37
C GLY A 34 -4.70 3.37 -20.02
N LEU A 35 -4.74 4.45 -19.24
CA LEU A 35 -4.30 5.78 -19.66
C LEU A 35 -3.13 6.26 -18.81
N VAL A 36 -2.20 6.95 -19.46
CA VAL A 36 -1.01 7.55 -18.85
C VAL A 36 -1.14 9.06 -18.82
N PHE A 37 -0.99 9.68 -17.66
CA PHE A 37 -1.08 11.13 -17.50
C PHE A 37 0.30 11.71 -17.22
N ASN A 38 0.78 12.59 -18.10
CA ASN A 38 1.96 13.41 -17.81
C ASN A 38 1.66 14.31 -16.59
N PRO A 39 2.68 14.91 -15.94
CA PRO A 39 2.44 15.77 -14.78
C PRO A 39 1.37 16.84 -15.04
N ALA A 40 1.39 17.47 -16.23
CA ALA A 40 0.46 18.52 -16.62
C ALA A 40 -0.88 18.03 -17.24
N THR A 41 -1.00 16.77 -17.64
CA THR A 41 -2.21 16.27 -18.33
C THR A 41 -3.40 16.24 -17.36
N PRO A 42 -4.54 16.91 -17.65
CA PRO A 42 -5.68 16.90 -16.73
C PRO A 42 -6.31 15.51 -16.64
N LEU A 43 -6.90 15.16 -15.48
CA LEU A 43 -7.60 13.89 -15.29
C LEU A 43 -8.95 13.81 -16.02
N SER A 44 -9.44 14.92 -16.58
CA SER A 44 -10.73 15.00 -17.31
C SER A 44 -10.81 14.09 -18.54
N TYR A 45 -9.70 13.53 -19.02
CA TYR A 45 -9.74 12.48 -20.03
C TYR A 45 -10.44 11.20 -19.55
N LEU A 46 -10.60 11.01 -18.24
CA LEU A 46 -11.27 9.85 -17.65
C LEU A 46 -12.80 9.95 -17.70
N ASP A 47 -13.37 11.16 -17.71
CA ASP A 47 -14.79 11.45 -17.43
C ASP A 47 -15.80 10.58 -18.21
N TYR A 48 -15.43 10.09 -19.40
CA TYR A 48 -16.31 9.33 -20.30
C TYR A 48 -15.78 7.94 -20.69
N VAL A 49 -14.68 7.49 -20.09
CA VAL A 49 -14.02 6.23 -20.51
C VAL A 49 -13.63 5.31 -19.35
N MET A 50 -13.96 5.65 -18.10
CA MET A 50 -13.60 4.85 -16.93
C MET A 50 -14.08 3.39 -17.03
N ASP A 51 -15.19 3.13 -17.72
CA ASP A 51 -15.73 1.78 -17.98
C ASP A 51 -14.79 0.89 -18.81
N LYS A 52 -13.79 1.48 -19.47
CA LYS A 52 -12.80 0.80 -20.33
C LYS A 52 -11.37 0.95 -19.82
N VAL A 53 -11.17 1.45 -18.61
CA VAL A 53 -9.85 1.67 -18.03
C VAL A 53 -9.66 0.68 -16.89
N ASP A 54 -8.69 -0.22 -17.01
CA ASP A 54 -8.26 -1.13 -15.94
C ASP A 54 -7.09 -0.52 -15.13
N VAL A 55 -6.32 0.41 -15.72
CA VAL A 55 -5.18 1.08 -15.07
C VAL A 55 -5.13 2.57 -15.41
N VAL A 56 -4.98 3.41 -14.38
CA VAL A 56 -4.59 4.82 -14.50
C VAL A 56 -3.15 4.95 -14.05
N LEU A 57 -2.25 5.34 -14.96
CA LEU A 57 -0.84 5.60 -14.66
C LEU A 57 -0.60 7.11 -14.56
N LEU A 58 -0.04 7.57 -13.46
CA LEU A 58 0.46 8.94 -13.33
C LEU A 58 1.99 8.97 -13.48
N MET A 59 2.48 9.85 -14.34
CA MET A 59 3.91 10.14 -14.43
C MET A 59 4.29 11.13 -13.32
N SER A 60 5.22 10.75 -12.44
CA SER A 60 5.82 11.62 -11.42
C SER A 60 7.15 12.23 -11.83
N VAL A 61 7.52 12.08 -13.10
CA VAL A 61 8.63 12.77 -13.79
C VAL A 61 8.16 13.16 -15.19
N ASN A 62 8.89 14.04 -15.88
CA ASN A 62 8.62 14.23 -17.31
C ASN A 62 9.09 12.98 -18.07
N PRO A 63 8.28 12.40 -18.97
CA PRO A 63 8.66 11.18 -19.69
C PRO A 63 9.93 11.40 -20.54
N GLY A 64 10.71 10.33 -20.73
CA GLY A 64 11.84 10.29 -21.66
C GLY A 64 13.16 9.78 -21.08
N PHE A 65 13.41 9.97 -19.78
CA PHE A 65 14.67 9.55 -19.14
C PHE A 65 14.45 8.97 -17.73
N GLY A 66 15.16 7.89 -17.40
CA GLY A 66 15.20 7.32 -16.05
C GLY A 66 16.06 8.15 -15.08
N GLY A 67 15.88 7.94 -13.77
CA GLY A 67 16.70 8.57 -12.72
C GLY A 67 16.35 10.01 -12.36
N GLN A 68 15.30 10.57 -12.96
CA GLN A 68 14.77 11.88 -12.59
C GLN A 68 14.19 11.89 -11.15
N LYS A 69 14.13 13.08 -10.56
CA LYS A 69 13.55 13.28 -9.23
C LYS A 69 12.03 13.31 -9.30
N PHE A 70 11.39 12.66 -8.34
CA PHE A 70 9.94 12.68 -8.15
C PHE A 70 9.42 14.13 -8.04
N ILE A 71 8.33 14.44 -8.74
CA ILE A 71 7.64 15.74 -8.70
C ILE A 71 6.59 15.70 -7.57
N PRO A 72 6.78 16.45 -6.45
CA PRO A 72 5.90 16.35 -5.28
C PRO A 72 4.42 16.66 -5.55
N ALA A 73 4.13 17.57 -6.49
CA ALA A 73 2.76 17.92 -6.89
C ALA A 73 1.97 16.73 -7.44
N THR A 74 2.64 15.64 -7.86
CA THR A 74 1.98 14.41 -8.32
C THR A 74 1.18 13.74 -7.21
N LEU A 75 1.52 13.95 -5.93
CA LEU A 75 0.76 13.41 -4.79
C LEU A 75 -0.66 13.95 -4.73
N ASP A 76 -0.87 15.23 -5.03
CA ASP A 76 -2.22 15.81 -5.07
C ASP A 76 -3.03 15.24 -6.22
N LYS A 77 -2.38 14.98 -7.36
CA LYS A 77 -3.00 14.35 -8.51
C LYS A 77 -3.35 12.88 -8.25
N LEU A 78 -2.50 12.15 -7.50
CA LEU A 78 -2.82 10.80 -7.02
C LEU A 78 -4.08 10.80 -6.17
N ARG A 79 -4.20 11.73 -5.21
CA ARG A 79 -5.40 11.85 -4.36
C ARG A 79 -6.66 12.13 -5.19
N GLN A 80 -6.56 13.01 -6.19
CA GLN A 80 -7.66 13.29 -7.11
C GLN A 80 -8.07 12.06 -7.93
N ALA A 81 -7.09 11.37 -8.52
CA ALA A 81 -7.34 10.16 -9.31
C ALA A 81 -7.94 9.04 -8.45
N ARG A 82 -7.42 8.84 -7.23
CA ARG A 82 -7.95 7.85 -6.28
C ARG A 82 -9.41 8.13 -5.96
N LYS A 83 -9.74 9.39 -5.65
CA LYS A 83 -11.13 9.80 -5.40
C LYS A 83 -12.04 9.52 -6.62
N MET A 84 -11.60 9.86 -7.83
CA MET A 84 -12.38 9.58 -9.04
C MET A 84 -12.63 8.08 -9.23
N ILE A 85 -11.61 7.24 -9.00
CA ILE A 85 -11.77 5.78 -9.10
C ILE A 85 -12.74 5.27 -8.04
N ASP A 86 -12.59 5.68 -6.78
CA ASP A 86 -13.45 5.23 -5.67
C ASP A 86 -14.91 5.64 -5.90
N ASP A 87 -15.15 6.87 -6.36
CA ASP A 87 -16.48 7.38 -6.69
C ASP A 87 -17.13 6.67 -7.90
N SER A 88 -16.31 6.11 -8.80
CA SER A 88 -16.79 5.45 -10.02
C SER A 88 -17.36 4.06 -9.79
N GLY A 89 -16.94 3.39 -8.71
CA GLY A 89 -17.28 1.98 -8.44
C GLY A 89 -16.60 0.96 -9.36
N TYR A 90 -15.72 1.39 -10.27
CA TYR A 90 -14.93 0.48 -11.11
C TYR A 90 -13.66 0.00 -10.38
N ASP A 91 -13.28 -1.25 -10.64
CA ASP A 91 -12.01 -1.82 -10.18
C ASP A 91 -10.88 -1.35 -11.11
N ILE A 92 -10.28 -0.19 -10.78
CA ILE A 92 -9.20 0.43 -11.54
C ILE A 92 -7.96 0.56 -10.64
N ARG A 93 -6.84 0.05 -11.15
CA ARG A 93 -5.53 0.20 -10.49
C ARG A 93 -4.99 1.61 -10.68
N LEU A 94 -4.42 2.18 -9.63
CA LEU A 94 -3.74 3.47 -9.68
C LEU A 94 -2.22 3.27 -9.62
N GLU A 95 -1.57 3.43 -10.77
CA GLU A 95 -0.14 3.26 -10.97
C GLU A 95 0.60 4.60 -10.94
N ILE A 96 1.85 4.58 -10.47
CA ILE A 96 2.78 5.71 -10.44
C ILE A 96 4.12 5.31 -11.04
N ASP A 97 4.64 6.12 -11.97
CA ASP A 97 5.94 5.92 -12.60
C ASP A 97 6.80 7.19 -12.56
N GLY A 98 8.01 7.05 -12.03
CA GLY A 98 9.03 8.08 -12.04
C GLY A 98 9.57 8.44 -10.66
N GLY A 99 10.78 8.01 -10.34
CA GLY A 99 11.45 8.41 -9.10
C GLY A 99 10.88 7.78 -7.83
N VAL A 100 10.16 6.66 -7.94
CA VAL A 100 9.71 5.85 -6.80
C VAL A 100 10.90 5.13 -6.15
N LYS A 101 11.00 5.23 -4.83
CA LYS A 101 12.12 4.77 -4.00
C LYS A 101 11.62 4.33 -2.62
N VAL A 102 12.48 3.65 -1.86
CA VAL A 102 12.17 3.24 -0.48
C VAL A 102 11.75 4.45 0.38
N ASP A 103 12.42 5.59 0.25
CA ASP A 103 12.18 6.78 1.08
C ASP A 103 10.86 7.53 0.80
N ASN A 104 10.21 7.27 -0.35
CA ASN A 104 8.97 7.98 -0.73
C ASN A 104 7.78 7.06 -1.05
N ILE A 105 7.99 5.75 -1.26
CA ILE A 105 6.93 4.82 -1.68
C ILE A 105 5.75 4.77 -0.70
N ARG A 106 6.02 4.97 0.61
CA ARG A 106 4.98 5.09 1.64
C ARG A 106 4.05 6.28 1.38
N GLU A 107 4.61 7.46 1.17
CA GLU A 107 3.83 8.69 0.93
C GLU A 107 3.00 8.56 -0.36
N ILE A 108 3.57 7.92 -1.38
CA ILE A 108 2.89 7.65 -2.66
C ILE A 108 1.71 6.68 -2.46
N ARG A 109 1.89 5.61 -1.68
CA ARG A 109 0.81 4.69 -1.29
C ARG A 109 -0.29 5.42 -0.52
N GLU A 110 0.10 6.26 0.44
CA GLU A 110 -0.81 7.08 1.24
C GLU A 110 -1.58 8.14 0.45
N ALA A 111 -1.08 8.54 -0.73
CA ALA A 111 -1.76 9.40 -1.69
C ALA A 111 -2.76 8.64 -2.58
N GLY A 112 -2.78 7.29 -2.52
CA GLY A 112 -3.79 6.45 -3.16
C GLY A 112 -3.27 5.45 -4.18
N ALA A 113 -1.98 5.51 -4.55
CA ALA A 113 -1.41 4.55 -5.49
C ALA A 113 -1.44 3.11 -4.95
N ASP A 114 -1.63 2.13 -5.82
CA ASP A 114 -1.62 0.70 -5.49
C ASP A 114 -0.74 -0.13 -6.44
N MET A 115 -0.11 0.50 -7.43
CA MET A 115 0.86 -0.09 -8.34
C MET A 115 2.05 0.87 -8.51
N PHE A 116 3.28 0.34 -8.47
CA PHE A 116 4.49 1.15 -8.33
C PHE A 116 5.55 0.72 -9.35
N VAL A 117 5.97 1.64 -10.22
CA VAL A 117 7.09 1.41 -11.15
C VAL A 117 8.38 1.97 -10.54
N ALA A 118 9.37 1.12 -10.35
CA ALA A 118 10.67 1.48 -9.79
C ALA A 118 11.82 0.86 -10.60
N GLY A 119 12.43 1.65 -11.48
CA GLY A 119 13.59 1.22 -12.28
C GLY A 119 14.92 1.37 -11.52
N SER A 120 15.46 2.60 -11.50
CA SER A 120 16.79 2.87 -10.93
C SER A 120 16.91 2.55 -9.44
N ALA A 121 15.82 2.63 -8.68
CA ALA A 121 15.81 2.27 -7.27
C ALA A 121 16.03 0.77 -7.04
N ILE A 122 15.52 -0.09 -7.93
CA ILE A 122 15.70 -1.55 -7.83
C ILE A 122 17.00 -1.95 -8.50
N PHE A 123 17.15 -1.66 -9.80
CA PHE A 123 18.30 -2.13 -10.58
C PHE A 123 19.61 -1.43 -10.19
N GLY A 124 19.56 -0.22 -9.63
CA GLY A 124 20.72 0.48 -9.11
C GLY A 124 21.13 0.06 -7.69
N ALA A 125 20.30 -0.73 -6.99
CA ALA A 125 20.61 -1.22 -5.65
C ALA A 125 21.43 -2.51 -5.63
N ALA A 126 21.64 -3.16 -6.78
CA ALA A 126 22.46 -4.37 -6.86
C ALA A 126 23.89 -4.09 -6.35
N GLN A 127 24.31 -4.86 -5.36
CA GLN A 127 25.68 -4.86 -4.84
C GLN A 127 26.22 -6.28 -4.88
N ALA A 128 27.45 -6.46 -5.39
CA ALA A 128 28.09 -7.78 -5.45
C ALA A 128 28.27 -8.43 -4.06
N SER A 129 28.31 -7.61 -3.01
CA SER A 129 28.43 -8.06 -1.62
C SER A 129 27.09 -8.36 -0.94
N ASP A 130 25.95 -8.04 -1.57
CA ASP A 130 24.64 -8.32 -0.99
C ASP A 130 24.18 -9.73 -1.41
N PRO A 131 24.15 -10.71 -0.49
CA PRO A 131 23.76 -12.07 -0.82
C PRO A 131 22.29 -12.21 -1.25
N ASN A 132 21.44 -11.22 -0.95
CA ASN A 132 20.01 -11.25 -1.29
C ASN A 132 19.69 -10.45 -2.58
N GLY A 133 20.69 -9.80 -3.19
CA GLY A 133 20.52 -9.07 -4.45
C GLY A 133 19.37 -8.04 -4.41
N TYR A 134 18.42 -8.16 -5.34
CA TYR A 134 17.28 -7.23 -5.42
C TYR A 134 16.25 -7.43 -4.29
N ASP A 135 16.24 -8.57 -3.60
CA ASP A 135 15.27 -8.83 -2.54
C ASP A 135 15.45 -7.85 -1.38
N THR A 136 16.69 -7.42 -1.09
CA THR A 136 16.95 -6.41 -0.05
C THR A 136 16.16 -5.13 -0.28
N VAL A 137 16.22 -4.57 -1.49
CA VAL A 137 15.52 -3.30 -1.79
C VAL A 137 14.02 -3.49 -1.96
N VAL A 138 13.57 -4.61 -2.54
CA VAL A 138 12.14 -4.90 -2.68
C VAL A 138 11.49 -5.11 -1.31
N ASN A 139 12.17 -5.81 -0.38
CA ASN A 139 11.66 -6.00 0.98
C ASN A 139 11.66 -4.69 1.78
N ALA A 140 12.64 -3.81 1.57
CA ALA A 140 12.61 -2.47 2.15
C ALA A 140 11.41 -1.65 1.64
N MET A 141 11.11 -1.70 0.33
CA MET A 141 9.91 -1.05 -0.23
C MET A 141 8.61 -1.65 0.35
N ARG A 142 8.52 -2.98 0.45
CA ARG A 142 7.37 -3.66 1.06
C ARG A 142 7.16 -3.25 2.53
N ALA A 143 8.24 -3.18 3.31
CA ALA A 143 8.18 -2.75 4.70
C ALA A 143 7.62 -1.32 4.86
N GLU A 144 7.92 -0.43 3.91
CA GLU A 144 7.35 0.92 3.88
C GLU A 144 5.86 0.93 3.49
N LEU A 145 5.47 0.11 2.51
CA LEU A 145 4.07 -0.06 2.12
C LEU A 145 3.20 -0.62 3.26
N GLU A 146 3.72 -1.56 4.04
CA GLU A 146 3.04 -2.10 5.21
C GLU A 146 2.76 -1.04 6.28
N LYS A 147 3.61 -0.03 6.41
CA LYS A 147 3.38 1.08 7.34
C LYS A 147 2.19 1.92 6.91
N ALA A 148 2.01 2.15 5.59
CA ALA A 148 0.87 2.88 5.04
C ALA A 148 -0.47 2.15 5.24
N ALA A 149 -0.49 0.83 5.03
CA ALA A 149 -1.70 0.02 5.19
C ALA A 149 -2.27 0.02 6.63
N ARG A 150 -1.42 0.28 7.63
CA ARG A 150 -1.81 0.31 9.05
C ARG A 150 -2.36 1.66 9.51
N VAL A 151 -2.19 2.74 8.74
CA VAL A 151 -2.51 4.11 9.23
C VAL A 151 -3.99 4.27 9.59
N PRO A 152 -4.98 3.83 8.78
CA PRO A 152 -6.39 3.98 9.14
C PRO A 152 -6.78 3.18 10.39
N ASP A 153 -6.28 1.95 10.52
CA ASP A 153 -6.56 1.11 11.69
C ASP A 153 -5.87 1.65 12.95
N LEU A 154 -4.63 2.10 12.82
CA LEU A 154 -3.91 2.77 13.91
C LEU A 154 -4.60 4.09 14.30
N ALA A 155 -5.11 4.86 13.34
CA ALA A 155 -5.83 6.10 13.62
C ALA A 155 -7.13 5.85 14.38
N PHE A 156 -7.89 4.83 13.97
CA PHE A 156 -9.05 4.38 14.72
C PHE A 156 -8.67 3.97 16.15
N CYS A 157 -7.64 3.13 16.32
CA CYS A 157 -7.22 2.67 17.65
C CYS A 157 -6.71 3.82 18.53
N VAL A 158 -5.98 4.78 17.95
CA VAL A 158 -5.56 6.00 18.66
C VAL A 158 -6.79 6.78 19.10
N ASP A 159 -7.72 7.08 18.20
CA ASP A 159 -8.88 7.92 18.53
C ASP A 159 -9.79 7.26 19.57
N GLU A 160 -10.02 5.95 19.50
CA GLU A 160 -10.78 5.20 20.51
C GLU A 160 -10.05 5.14 21.86
N MET A 161 -8.72 4.95 21.86
CA MET A 161 -7.92 5.06 23.09
C MET A 161 -8.05 6.45 23.72
N MET A 162 -7.95 7.51 22.92
CA MET A 162 -8.07 8.89 23.40
C MET A 162 -9.46 9.17 23.98
N LYS A 163 -10.52 8.67 23.33
CA LYS A 163 -11.89 8.75 23.87
C LYS A 163 -12.03 8.01 25.20
N ALA A 164 -11.46 6.80 25.33
CA ALA A 164 -11.48 6.02 26.57
C ALA A 164 -10.74 6.72 27.72
N LEU A 165 -9.74 7.55 27.40
CA LEU A 165 -9.01 8.38 28.36
C LEU A 165 -9.70 9.73 28.65
N GLY A 166 -10.82 10.05 27.97
CA GLY A 166 -11.50 11.34 28.09
C GLY A 166 -10.72 12.51 27.46
N MET A 167 -9.85 12.21 26.49
CA MET A 167 -8.96 13.18 25.83
C MET A 167 -9.41 13.45 24.39
N PRO A 168 -9.00 14.58 23.78
CA PRO A 168 -9.34 14.88 22.39
C PRO A 168 -8.76 13.83 21.42
N VAL A 169 -9.57 13.41 20.46
CA VAL A 169 -9.13 12.58 19.32
C VAL A 169 -8.03 13.30 18.53
N ARG A 170 -7.20 12.52 17.84
CA ARG A 170 -6.07 13.03 17.06
C ARG A 170 -6.40 13.08 15.57
N GLY A 171 -7.23 12.16 15.12
CA GLY A 171 -7.59 12.02 13.72
C GLY A 171 -6.47 11.43 12.88
N GLU A 172 -6.85 10.90 11.73
CA GLU A 172 -5.95 10.17 10.85
C GLU A 172 -4.76 11.02 10.37
N ALA A 173 -4.96 12.32 10.13
CA ALA A 173 -3.91 13.21 9.64
C ALA A 173 -2.72 13.31 10.62
N SER A 174 -2.98 13.45 11.92
CA SER A 174 -1.94 13.51 12.94
C SER A 174 -1.29 12.14 13.15
N VAL A 175 -2.10 11.08 13.21
CA VAL A 175 -1.59 9.71 13.37
C VAL A 175 -0.67 9.32 12.22
N ARG A 176 -1.02 9.71 10.98
CA ARG A 176 -0.19 9.49 9.79
C ARG A 176 1.22 10.05 9.95
N GLN A 177 1.37 11.20 10.58
CA GLN A 177 2.67 11.83 10.85
C GLN A 177 3.47 11.12 11.95
N TRP A 178 2.79 10.42 12.87
CA TRP A 178 3.41 9.75 14.01
C TRP A 178 3.74 8.29 13.80
N VAL A 179 3.26 7.68 12.71
CA VAL A 179 3.53 6.27 12.40
C VAL A 179 5.02 6.06 12.05
N GLY A 180 5.67 5.23 12.87
CA GLY A 180 7.10 4.87 12.79
C GLY A 180 7.67 4.57 14.18
N ASN A 181 8.69 3.69 14.27
CA ASN A 181 9.33 3.27 15.54
C ASN A 181 8.44 2.44 16.50
N GLY A 182 7.43 1.77 15.97
CA GLY A 182 6.59 0.82 16.71
C GLY A 182 5.41 1.43 17.48
N VAL A 183 4.52 0.55 17.94
CA VAL A 183 3.31 0.90 18.69
C VAL A 183 3.59 1.69 19.99
N PRO A 184 4.61 1.36 20.81
CA PRO A 184 4.93 2.15 22.00
C PRO A 184 5.11 3.64 21.69
N LYS A 185 5.94 3.95 20.68
CA LYS A 185 6.23 5.33 20.30
C LYS A 185 5.02 6.04 19.72
N LEU A 186 4.16 5.33 18.99
CA LEU A 186 2.89 5.90 18.53
C LEU A 186 1.98 6.30 19.69
N VAL A 187 1.87 5.47 20.72
CA VAL A 187 1.05 5.77 21.91
C VAL A 187 1.62 6.97 22.68
N GLU A 188 2.94 7.05 22.86
CA GLU A 188 3.59 8.22 23.47
C GLU A 188 3.26 9.52 22.71
N ARG A 189 3.39 9.49 21.38
CA ARG A 189 3.10 10.65 20.51
C ARG A 189 1.63 11.03 20.55
N ALA A 190 0.72 10.06 20.58
CA ALA A 190 -0.72 10.30 20.68
C ALA A 190 -1.08 10.98 22.00
N LEU A 191 -0.54 10.49 23.12
CA LEU A 191 -0.81 11.05 24.45
C LEU A 191 -0.30 12.48 24.59
N THR A 192 0.91 12.74 24.10
CA THR A 192 1.55 14.07 24.19
C THR A 192 1.11 15.04 23.10
N ASN A 193 0.54 14.53 22.00
CA ASN A 193 0.27 15.29 20.78
C ASN A 193 1.55 15.90 20.14
N GLU A 194 2.71 15.29 20.39
CA GLU A 194 4.03 15.77 19.96
C GLU A 194 4.87 14.63 19.41
N MET A 195 5.81 14.92 18.50
CA MET A 195 6.62 13.88 17.85
C MET A 195 7.66 13.25 18.79
N GLU A 196 8.18 14.02 19.74
CA GLU A 196 9.21 13.62 20.70
C GLU A 196 8.77 13.78 22.16
N GLY A 197 7.48 14.03 22.40
CA GLY A 197 6.94 14.16 23.74
C GLY A 197 7.10 12.85 24.55
N VAL A 198 7.35 13.01 25.85
CA VAL A 198 7.33 11.92 26.83
C VAL A 198 6.08 12.08 27.70
N PRO A 199 5.11 11.15 27.65
CA PRO A 199 3.91 11.25 28.47
C PRO A 199 4.23 10.99 29.94
N ASP A 200 3.31 11.42 30.82
CA ASP A 200 3.31 10.95 32.20
C ASP A 200 3.26 9.41 32.25
N ALA A 201 4.08 8.81 33.11
CA ALA A 201 4.24 7.36 33.15
C ALA A 201 2.95 6.62 33.56
N GLN A 202 2.18 7.18 34.49
CA GLN A 202 0.92 6.57 34.92
C GLN A 202 -0.14 6.67 33.81
N LEU A 203 -0.14 7.79 33.07
CA LEU A 203 -0.99 7.94 31.89
C LEU A 203 -0.64 6.91 30.80
N TYR A 204 0.64 6.70 30.54
CA TYR A 204 1.10 5.71 29.57
C TYR A 204 0.75 4.28 29.98
N GLU A 205 0.99 3.91 31.24
CA GLU A 205 0.62 2.58 31.78
C GLU A 205 -0.89 2.30 31.67
N LYS A 206 -1.73 3.33 31.78
CA LYS A 206 -3.18 3.22 31.56
C LYS A 206 -3.56 3.13 30.08
N ALA A 207 -2.92 3.93 29.23
CA ALA A 207 -3.27 4.07 27.82
C ALA A 207 -2.82 2.87 26.97
N TYR A 208 -1.61 2.37 27.23
CA TYR A 208 -0.96 1.38 26.39
C TYR A 208 -1.74 0.05 26.30
N PRO A 209 -2.28 -0.52 27.40
CA PRO A 209 -3.14 -1.70 27.32
C PRO A 209 -4.42 -1.45 26.50
N ILE A 210 -5.08 -0.30 26.68
CA ILE A 210 -6.31 0.05 25.93
C ILE A 210 -6.03 0.08 24.43
N PHE A 211 -4.93 0.71 24.02
CA PHE A 211 -4.52 0.73 22.61
C PHE A 211 -4.29 -0.68 22.08
N LEU A 212 -3.59 -1.52 22.84
CA LEU A 212 -3.25 -2.87 22.42
C LEU A 212 -4.48 -3.75 22.22
N ASP A 213 -5.47 -3.64 23.11
CA ASP A 213 -6.74 -4.35 23.00
C ASP A 213 -7.52 -3.89 21.77
N LEU A 214 -7.67 -2.57 21.57
CA LEU A 214 -8.32 -2.00 20.38
C LEU A 214 -7.62 -2.38 19.08
N TYR A 215 -6.28 -2.39 19.10
CA TYR A 215 -5.48 -2.76 17.95
C TYR A 215 -5.64 -4.25 17.63
N ALA A 216 -5.61 -5.13 18.64
CA ALA A 216 -5.88 -6.56 18.45
C ALA A 216 -7.27 -6.80 17.84
N ASP A 217 -8.31 -6.13 18.37
CA ASP A 217 -9.70 -6.25 17.91
C ASP A 217 -9.95 -5.67 16.49
N ASN A 218 -9.01 -4.88 15.98
CA ASN A 218 -9.16 -4.18 14.71
C ASN A 218 -8.14 -4.60 13.63
N THR A 219 -7.14 -5.42 13.98
CA THR A 219 -6.05 -5.86 13.06
C THR A 219 -6.57 -6.62 11.84
N SER A 220 -7.76 -7.21 11.91
CA SER A 220 -8.35 -8.09 10.89
C SER A 220 -9.56 -7.50 10.15
N LYS A 221 -10.15 -6.39 10.60
CA LYS A 221 -11.40 -5.87 10.01
C LYS A 221 -11.25 -5.32 8.60
N ARG A 222 -10.04 -4.92 8.22
CA ARG A 222 -9.71 -4.37 6.89
C ARG A 222 -8.62 -5.14 6.15
N SER A 223 -8.06 -6.16 6.79
CA SER A 223 -7.03 -7.02 6.20
C SER A 223 -7.70 -8.09 5.34
N CYS A 224 -7.17 -8.34 4.16
CA CYS A 224 -7.58 -9.44 3.30
C CYS A 224 -6.35 -10.26 2.85
N LEU A 225 -6.58 -11.49 2.43
CA LEU A 225 -5.54 -12.26 1.73
C LEU A 225 -5.25 -11.59 0.40
N TYR A 226 -3.99 -11.62 -0.03
CA TYR A 226 -3.65 -11.27 -1.40
C TYR A 226 -4.18 -12.33 -2.36
N ASP A 227 -4.52 -11.93 -3.58
CA ASP A 227 -4.94 -12.85 -4.64
C ASP A 227 -3.91 -13.96 -4.84
N GLY A 228 -4.36 -15.22 -4.96
CA GLY A 228 -3.49 -16.38 -5.16
C GLY A 228 -2.90 -16.99 -3.89
N VAL A 229 -3.05 -16.35 -2.72
CA VAL A 229 -2.51 -16.91 -1.46
C VAL A 229 -3.24 -18.19 -1.08
N ARG A 230 -4.58 -18.23 -1.20
CA ARG A 230 -5.36 -19.41 -0.84
C ARG A 230 -5.08 -20.55 -1.80
N GLU A 231 -5.10 -20.27 -3.09
CA GLU A 231 -4.75 -21.23 -4.14
C GLU A 231 -3.32 -21.79 -3.98
N GLY A 232 -2.39 -20.95 -3.52
CA GLY A 232 -1.02 -21.37 -3.21
C GLY A 232 -0.94 -22.29 -1.99
N LEU A 233 -1.69 -22.00 -0.92
CA LEU A 233 -1.77 -22.86 0.27
C LEU A 233 -2.41 -24.20 -0.08
N ASP A 234 -3.54 -24.19 -0.78
CA ASP A 234 -4.24 -25.40 -1.26
C ASP A 234 -3.32 -26.27 -2.12
N TYR A 235 -2.52 -25.65 -3.00
CA TYR A 235 -1.55 -26.37 -3.82
C TYR A 235 -0.47 -27.04 -2.97
N LEU A 236 0.14 -26.32 -2.03
CA LEU A 236 1.18 -26.85 -1.15
C LEU A 236 0.67 -28.01 -0.28
N GLU A 237 -0.57 -27.90 0.22
CA GLU A 237 -1.22 -28.98 0.94
C GLU A 237 -1.45 -30.20 0.03
N SER A 238 -1.93 -29.99 -1.20
CA SER A 238 -2.19 -31.07 -2.17
C SER A 238 -0.95 -31.86 -2.57
N GLU A 239 0.23 -31.23 -2.54
CA GLU A 239 1.53 -31.85 -2.79
C GLU A 239 2.12 -32.53 -1.53
N GLY A 240 1.42 -32.45 -0.39
CA GLY A 240 1.81 -33.08 0.87
C GLY A 240 2.90 -32.33 1.65
N TYR A 241 3.09 -31.03 1.40
CA TYR A 241 4.04 -30.23 2.15
C TYR A 241 3.48 -29.82 3.52
N ARG A 242 4.35 -29.84 4.53
CA ARG A 242 4.05 -29.25 5.85
C ARG A 242 4.35 -27.77 5.80
N ILE A 243 3.36 -26.92 6.05
CA ILE A 243 3.45 -25.46 5.88
C ILE A 243 3.67 -24.81 7.25
N GLY A 244 4.61 -23.86 7.32
CA GLY A 244 4.85 -23.04 8.50
C GLY A 244 4.73 -21.55 8.18
N CYS A 245 4.16 -20.77 9.10
CA CYS A 245 4.09 -19.32 9.01
C CYS A 245 5.21 -18.71 9.86
N VAL A 246 6.09 -17.90 9.26
CA VAL A 246 7.15 -17.15 9.97
C VAL A 246 6.91 -15.66 9.77
N THR A 247 6.75 -14.91 10.86
CA THR A 247 6.48 -13.48 10.80
C THR A 247 7.19 -12.72 11.90
N ASN A 248 7.58 -11.48 11.61
CA ASN A 248 8.12 -10.54 12.59
C ASN A 248 7.03 -9.88 13.46
N LYS A 249 5.77 -10.25 13.24
CA LYS A 249 4.62 -9.75 14.00
C LYS A 249 4.45 -10.56 15.28
N ALA A 250 4.26 -9.86 16.41
CA ALA A 250 4.04 -10.50 17.71
C ALA A 250 2.84 -11.46 17.70
N ALA A 251 2.94 -12.58 18.42
CA ALA A 251 2.01 -13.70 18.39
C ALA A 251 0.57 -13.26 18.68
N ARG A 252 0.41 -12.34 19.62
CA ARG A 252 -0.88 -11.76 20.00
C ARG A 252 -1.63 -11.06 18.86
N PHE A 253 -0.95 -10.66 17.79
CA PHE A 253 -1.58 -10.08 16.59
C PHE A 253 -1.59 -11.05 15.41
N THR A 254 -0.64 -11.99 15.37
CA THR A 254 -0.54 -12.99 14.31
C THR A 254 -1.66 -14.02 14.40
N MET A 255 -1.89 -14.59 15.59
CA MET A 255 -2.86 -15.67 15.74
C MET A 255 -4.29 -15.23 15.38
N PRO A 256 -4.83 -14.11 15.93
CA PRO A 256 -6.19 -13.68 15.59
C PRO A 256 -6.34 -13.36 14.10
N LEU A 257 -5.32 -12.72 13.49
CA LEU A 257 -5.35 -12.39 12.07
C LEU A 257 -5.45 -13.63 11.18
N LEU A 258 -4.67 -14.68 11.46
CA LEU A 258 -4.73 -15.92 10.68
C LEU A 258 -6.07 -16.65 10.89
N THR A 259 -6.63 -16.61 12.10
CA THR A 259 -7.96 -17.15 12.41
C THR A 259 -9.03 -16.42 11.61
N ASP A 260 -9.04 -15.09 11.65
CA ASP A 260 -10.05 -14.27 10.99
C ASP A 260 -9.97 -14.36 9.46
N LEU A 261 -8.77 -14.55 8.90
CA LEU A 261 -8.56 -14.80 7.47
C LEU A 261 -8.87 -16.25 7.07
N GLY A 262 -9.21 -17.12 8.03
CA GLY A 262 -9.59 -18.52 7.79
C GLY A 262 -8.46 -19.33 7.17
N ILE A 263 -7.23 -19.11 7.63
CA ILE A 263 -6.03 -19.85 7.17
C ILE A 263 -5.14 -20.32 8.32
N ILE A 264 -5.55 -20.15 9.58
CA ILE A 264 -4.71 -20.56 10.73
C ILE A 264 -4.41 -22.05 10.73
N ASP A 265 -5.39 -22.87 10.33
CA ASP A 265 -5.29 -24.33 10.33
C ASP A 265 -4.43 -24.87 9.18
N GLU A 266 -4.07 -24.01 8.21
CA GLU A 266 -3.15 -24.35 7.11
C GLU A 266 -1.69 -24.43 7.57
N PHE A 267 -1.37 -23.90 8.76
CA PHE A 267 -0.01 -23.83 9.28
C PHE A 267 0.20 -24.77 10.46
N GLU A 268 1.16 -25.67 10.33
CA GLU A 268 1.51 -26.60 11.40
C GLU A 268 2.43 -25.99 12.46
N ILE A 269 3.15 -24.92 12.08
CA ILE A 269 3.96 -24.13 12.98
C ILE A 269 3.82 -22.65 12.64
N ILE A 270 3.64 -21.82 13.67
CA ILE A 270 3.60 -20.37 13.54
C ILE A 270 4.70 -19.79 14.44
N LEU A 271 5.70 -19.15 13.84
CA LEU A 271 6.79 -18.46 14.52
C LEU A 271 6.57 -16.95 14.42
N ALA A 272 6.23 -16.34 15.54
CA ALA A 272 5.98 -14.91 15.68
C ALA A 272 7.25 -14.15 16.11
N GLY A 273 7.16 -12.81 16.12
CA GLY A 273 8.30 -11.93 16.40
C GLY A 273 8.68 -11.76 17.89
N ASP A 274 8.05 -12.50 18.81
CA ASP A 274 8.22 -12.43 20.26
C ASP A 274 8.39 -13.82 20.92
#